data_AF-A0A377ZKF0-F1
#
_entry.id   AF-A0A377ZKF0-F1
#
_cell.length_a   1.000
_cell.length_b   1.000
_cell.length_c   1.000
_cell.angle_alpha   90.00
_cell.angle_beta   90.00
_cell.angle_gamma   90.00
#
_symmetry.space_group_name_H-M   'P 1'
#
loop_
_entity.id
_entity.type
_entity.pdbx_description
1 polymer ?
#
loop_
_entity_poly.entity_id
_entity_poly.type
_entity_poly.pdbx_seq_one_letter_code
_entity_poly.pdbx_strand_id
1 'polypeptide(L)'
;MPEANISRDLFEGLLNTSPKDGHPIPGVAESWDNKDFKVWTFHLRKDAKWSNGEPVTAQDFVYSWQRLVDPKTASPYASYPQYGHIVNVDEIIDGKKAPSELGVKAIDDHTLEVTLSEPVPYFYKLLVNPAMSPVYKPAIEKFGEKWTQPGNIVTNARIL
;
A
#
# COMPACT_ATOMS: atom_id res chain seq x y z
N MET A 1 2.04 13.36 -14.22
CA MET A 1 1.01 13.39 -13.16
C MET A 1 1.60 14.12 -11.97
N PRO A 2 1.40 15.45 -11.84
CA PRO A 2 1.88 16.24 -10.70
C PRO A 2 1.48 15.67 -9.33
N GLU A 3 0.33 15.00 -9.27
CA GLU A 3 -0.23 14.34 -8.08
C GLU A 3 0.70 13.25 -7.54
N ALA A 4 1.35 12.50 -8.43
CA ALA A 4 2.28 11.45 -8.05
C ALA A 4 3.57 11.99 -7.41
N ASN A 5 3.99 13.21 -7.76
CA ASN A 5 5.17 13.84 -7.17
C ASN A 5 4.89 14.26 -5.73
N ILE A 6 3.78 14.97 -5.50
CA ILE A 6 3.36 15.37 -4.16
C ILE A 6 3.09 14.14 -3.27
N SER A 7 2.47 13.10 -3.83
CA SER A 7 2.20 11.89 -3.06
C SER A 7 3.48 11.18 -2.61
N ARG A 8 4.55 11.15 -3.43
CA ARG A 8 5.84 10.55 -3.03
C ARG A 8 6.53 11.30 -1.90
N ASP A 9 6.33 12.61 -1.81
CA ASP A 9 6.90 13.43 -0.73
C ASP A 9 6.10 13.31 0.58
N LEU A 10 4.88 12.76 0.53
CA LEU A 10 3.98 12.63 1.68
C LEU A 10 3.80 11.17 2.14
N PHE A 11 3.79 10.20 1.22
CA PHE A 11 3.51 8.81 1.51
C PHE A 11 4.57 7.87 0.94
N GLU A 12 5.19 7.10 1.82
CA GLU A 12 6.18 6.07 1.46
C GLU A 12 5.51 4.69 1.41
N GLY A 13 5.60 4.02 0.25
CA GLY A 13 5.07 2.66 0.06
C GLY A 13 6.01 1.56 0.58
N LEU A 14 5.70 0.30 0.26
CA LEU A 14 6.58 -0.82 0.62
C LEU A 14 7.97 -0.68 0.00
N LEU A 15 8.03 -0.28 -1.28
CA LEU A 15 9.25 -0.03 -2.03
C LEU A 15 9.23 1.40 -2.60
N ASN A 16 10.43 1.95 -2.83
CA ASN A 16 10.64 3.24 -3.47
C ASN A 16 11.34 3.09 -4.82
N THR A 17 11.39 4.16 -5.61
CA THR A 17 12.18 4.22 -6.86
C THR A 17 13.55 4.83 -6.58
N SER A 18 14.62 4.13 -6.95
CA SER A 18 15.97 4.66 -6.91
C SER A 18 16.10 5.89 -7.82
N PRO A 19 16.59 7.03 -7.31
CA PRO A 19 16.81 8.22 -8.15
C PRO A 19 18.00 8.06 -9.12
N LYS A 20 18.85 7.04 -8.91
CA LYS A 20 20.06 6.83 -9.74
C LYS A 20 19.75 6.17 -11.08
N ASP A 21 18.81 5.24 -11.10
CA ASP A 21 18.62 4.29 -12.20
C ASP A 21 17.19 3.71 -12.25
N GLY A 22 16.28 4.16 -11.38
CA GLY A 22 14.86 3.82 -11.43
C GLY A 22 14.49 2.43 -10.90
N HIS A 23 15.43 1.63 -10.38
CA HIS A 23 15.10 0.32 -9.83
C HIS A 23 14.33 0.42 -8.50
N PRO A 24 13.46 -0.56 -8.18
CA PRO A 24 12.83 -0.62 -6.86
C PRO A 24 13.87 -0.84 -5.75
N ILE A 25 13.83 0.03 -4.75
CA ILE A 25 14.65 -0.02 -3.53
C ILE A 25 13.76 -0.15 -2.29
N PRO A 26 14.31 -0.54 -1.12
CA PRO A 26 13.56 -0.53 0.14
C PRO A 26 12.84 0.80 0.40
N GLY A 27 11.54 0.70 0.72
CA GLY A 27 10.72 1.76 1.28
C GLY A 27 10.41 1.41 2.73
N VAL A 28 9.14 1.37 3.14
CA VAL A 28 8.76 0.87 4.47
C VAL A 28 9.20 -0.58 4.69
N ALA A 29 9.22 -1.41 3.64
CA ALA A 29 9.79 -2.75 3.71
C ALA A 29 11.31 -2.70 3.58
N GLU A 30 12.04 -3.25 4.56
CA GLU A 30 13.50 -3.39 4.50
C GLU A 30 13.96 -4.59 3.68
N SER A 31 13.12 -5.62 3.60
CA SER A 31 13.37 -6.81 2.79
C SER A 31 12.06 -7.45 2.38
N TRP A 32 12.13 -8.29 1.35
CA TRP A 32 11.00 -9.09 0.89
C TRP A 32 11.48 -10.38 0.24
N ASP A 33 10.65 -11.40 0.31
CA ASP A 33 10.85 -12.70 -0.31
C ASP A 33 9.57 -13.16 -1.00
N ASN A 34 9.68 -14.21 -1.81
CA ASN A 34 8.50 -14.80 -2.44
C ASN A 34 8.61 -16.32 -2.55
N LYS A 35 7.45 -16.95 -2.59
CA LYS A 35 7.27 -18.36 -2.95
C LYS A 35 6.54 -18.45 -4.29
N ASP A 36 7.23 -19.03 -5.28
CA ASP A 36 6.73 -19.27 -6.64
C ASP A 36 6.20 -18.02 -7.36
N PHE A 37 6.65 -16.83 -6.95
CA PHE A 37 6.09 -15.53 -7.37
C PHE A 37 4.58 -15.36 -7.12
N LYS A 38 3.97 -16.22 -6.28
CA LYS A 38 2.54 -16.19 -5.93
C LYS A 38 2.28 -15.69 -4.52
N VAL A 39 3.17 -15.98 -3.58
CA VAL A 39 3.07 -15.49 -2.20
C VAL A 39 4.28 -14.61 -1.95
N TRP A 40 4.03 -13.33 -1.64
CA TRP A 40 5.06 -12.35 -1.35
C TRP A 40 4.99 -11.95 0.12
N THR A 41 6.13 -11.97 0.80
CA THR A 41 6.26 -11.58 2.20
C THR A 41 7.13 -10.33 2.27
N PHE A 42 6.66 -9.29 2.94
CA PHE A 42 7.38 -8.03 3.15
C PHE A 42 7.63 -7.81 4.63
N HIS A 43 8.90 -7.59 4.97
CA HIS A 43 9.35 -7.31 6.34
C HIS A 43 9.51 -5.81 6.49
N LEU A 44 8.70 -5.20 7.35
CA LEU A 44 8.64 -3.76 7.57
C LEU A 44 9.69 -3.32 8.59
N ARG A 45 10.29 -2.14 8.35
CA ARG A 45 11.20 -1.53 9.32
C ARG A 45 10.45 -1.21 10.61
N LYS A 46 11.02 -1.58 11.76
CA LYS A 46 10.47 -1.29 13.10
C LYS A 46 10.49 0.20 13.48
N ASP A 47 11.29 0.99 12.76
CA ASP A 47 11.42 2.43 12.98
C ASP A 47 10.46 3.27 12.11
N ALA A 48 9.67 2.63 11.24
CA ALA A 48 8.73 3.31 10.37
C ALA A 48 7.63 3.98 11.20
N LYS A 49 7.43 5.29 10.98
CA LYS A 49 6.48 6.10 11.74
C LYS A 49 5.69 7.01 10.84
N TRP A 50 4.44 7.22 11.23
CA TRP A 50 3.61 8.31 10.79
C TRP A 50 4.12 9.64 11.37
N SER A 51 3.76 10.76 10.76
CA SER A 51 4.20 12.10 11.14
C SER A 51 3.66 12.55 12.51
N ASN A 52 2.65 11.86 13.04
CA ASN A 52 2.15 12.01 14.41
C ASN A 52 2.93 11.16 15.45
N GLY A 53 3.93 10.40 15.02
CA GLY A 53 4.78 9.57 15.88
C GLY A 53 4.30 8.13 16.09
N GLU A 54 3.10 7.78 15.64
CA GLU A 54 2.60 6.40 15.68
C GLU A 54 3.35 5.49 14.71
N PRO A 55 3.49 4.18 15.01
CA PRO A 55 4.18 3.25 14.13
C PRO A 55 3.40 3.02 12.83
N VAL A 56 4.10 2.85 11.72
CA VAL A 56 3.54 2.29 10.49
C VAL A 56 3.58 0.78 10.59
N THR A 57 2.44 0.12 10.36
CA THR A 57 2.28 -1.32 10.56
C THR A 57 1.78 -2.02 9.30
N ALA A 58 1.87 -3.36 9.26
CA ALA A 58 1.32 -4.15 8.16
C ALA A 58 -0.21 -3.97 8.02
N GLN A 59 -0.91 -3.71 9.12
CA GLN A 59 -2.34 -3.45 9.15
C GLN A 59 -2.70 -2.16 8.40
N ASP A 60 -1.82 -1.16 8.39
CA ASP A 60 -2.02 0.06 7.59
C ASP A 60 -2.06 -0.27 6.10
N PHE A 61 -1.17 -1.15 5.62
CA PHE A 61 -1.17 -1.60 4.23
C PHE A 61 -2.41 -2.44 3.90
N VAL A 62 -2.79 -3.36 4.78
CA VAL A 62 -4.04 -4.14 4.63
C VAL A 62 -5.23 -3.20 4.45
N TYR A 63 -5.43 -2.25 5.38
CA TYR A 63 -6.51 -1.28 5.30
C TYR A 63 -6.46 -0.47 4.01
N SER A 64 -5.27 0.03 3.65
CA SER A 64 -5.10 0.93 2.51
C SER A 64 -5.41 0.25 1.19
N TRP A 65 -4.97 -1.00 1.01
CA TRP A 65 -5.22 -1.74 -0.22
C TRP A 65 -6.66 -2.22 -0.31
N GLN A 66 -7.28 -2.62 0.81
CA GLN A 66 -8.71 -2.92 0.87
C GLN A 66 -9.55 -1.67 0.51
N ARG A 67 -9.17 -0.50 1.04
CA ARG A 67 -9.82 0.77 0.69
C ARG A 67 -9.62 1.12 -0.79
N LEU A 68 -8.44 0.86 -1.36
CA LEU A 68 -8.15 1.14 -2.77
C LEU A 68 -9.09 0.38 -3.71
N VAL A 69 -9.35 -0.90 -3.42
CA VAL A 69 -10.20 -1.76 -4.25
C VAL A 69 -11.69 -1.68 -3.92
N ASP A 70 -12.05 -1.07 -2.79
CA ASP A 70 -13.46 -0.87 -2.40
C ASP A 70 -14.17 0.00 -3.45
N PRO A 71 -15.23 -0.50 -4.13
CA PRO A 71 -15.99 0.27 -5.11
C PRO A 71 -16.55 1.58 -4.55
N LYS A 72 -16.79 1.67 -3.23
CA LYS A 72 -17.27 2.88 -2.56
C LYS A 72 -16.23 3.99 -2.51
N THR A 73 -14.94 3.67 -2.59
CA THR A 73 -13.86 4.66 -2.63
C THR A 73 -13.80 5.35 -3.99
N ALA A 74 -14.31 4.73 -5.06
CA ALA A 74 -14.29 5.24 -6.43
C ALA A 74 -12.89 5.72 -6.89
N SER A 75 -11.84 4.97 -6.49
CA SER A 75 -10.46 5.33 -6.84
C SER A 75 -10.22 5.18 -8.35
N PRO A 76 -9.61 6.17 -9.02
CA PRO A 76 -9.20 6.01 -10.43
C PRO A 76 -8.10 4.95 -10.61
N TYR A 77 -7.49 4.50 -9.51
CA TYR A 77 -6.48 3.43 -9.47
C TYR A 77 -7.02 2.12 -8.87
N ALA A 78 -8.34 1.95 -8.70
CA ALA A 78 -8.92 0.72 -8.15
C ALA A 78 -8.49 -0.53 -8.92
N SER A 79 -8.25 -0.43 -10.23
CA SER A 79 -7.76 -1.51 -11.09
C SER A 79 -6.26 -1.81 -10.95
N TYR A 80 -5.48 -0.96 -10.28
CA TYR A 80 -4.03 -1.13 -10.21
C TYR A 80 -3.59 -2.46 -9.55
N PRO A 81 -4.24 -2.93 -8.47
CA PRO A 81 -3.95 -4.25 -7.90
C PRO A 81 -4.30 -5.43 -8.83
N GLN A 82 -5.14 -5.24 -9.86
CA GLN A 82 -5.43 -6.28 -10.86
C GLN A 82 -4.19 -6.63 -11.67
N TYR A 83 -3.29 -5.66 -11.94
CA TYR A 83 -2.00 -5.91 -12.61
C TYR A 83 -1.06 -6.80 -11.80
N GLY A 84 -1.26 -6.83 -10.48
CA GLY A 84 -0.56 -7.74 -9.58
C GLY A 84 -1.26 -9.08 -9.42
N HIS A 85 -2.47 -9.25 -9.95
CA HIS A 85 -3.29 -10.44 -9.76
C HIS A 85 -3.51 -10.80 -8.28
N ILE A 86 -3.70 -9.80 -7.40
CA ILE A 86 -3.99 -10.06 -5.98
C ILE A 86 -5.27 -10.89 -5.87
N VAL A 87 -5.27 -11.95 -5.08
CA VAL A 87 -6.44 -12.82 -4.92
C VAL A 87 -7.70 -12.01 -4.58
N ASN A 88 -8.80 -12.34 -5.26
CA ASN A 88 -10.14 -11.74 -5.15
C ASN A 88 -10.28 -10.29 -5.65
N VAL A 89 -9.24 -9.67 -6.23
CA VAL A 89 -9.29 -8.26 -6.66
C VAL A 89 -10.42 -7.97 -7.65
N ASP A 90 -10.63 -8.84 -8.64
CA ASP A 90 -11.63 -8.65 -9.68
C ASP A 90 -13.05 -8.72 -9.11
N GLU A 91 -13.32 -9.75 -8.29
CA GLU A 91 -14.63 -9.91 -7.65
C GLU A 91 -14.93 -8.78 -6.66
N ILE A 92 -13.94 -8.19 -6.02
CA ILE A 92 -14.12 -7.05 -5.11
C ILE A 92 -14.48 -5.79 -5.91
N ILE A 93 -13.74 -5.49 -6.97
CA ILE A 93 -14.00 -4.32 -7.84
C ILE A 93 -15.39 -4.43 -8.49
N ASP A 94 -15.80 -5.64 -8.87
CA ASP A 94 -17.14 -5.94 -9.38
C ASP A 94 -18.25 -5.91 -8.31
N GLY A 95 -17.90 -5.70 -7.03
CA GLY A 95 -18.85 -5.68 -5.91
C GLY A 95 -19.43 -7.04 -5.53
N LYS A 96 -18.81 -8.14 -5.99
CA LYS A 96 -19.21 -9.53 -5.73
C LYS A 96 -18.62 -10.09 -4.43
N LYS A 97 -17.50 -9.53 -3.96
CA LYS A 97 -16.83 -9.89 -2.69
C LYS A 97 -16.57 -8.65 -1.83
N ALA A 98 -16.44 -8.86 -0.52
CA ALA A 98 -16.11 -7.78 0.40
C ALA A 98 -14.62 -7.39 0.27
N PRO A 99 -14.25 -6.11 0.43
CA PRO A 99 -12.84 -5.68 0.39
C PRO A 99 -11.95 -6.44 1.39
N SER A 100 -12.50 -6.83 2.54
CA SER A 100 -11.81 -7.64 3.56
C SER A 100 -11.35 -9.01 3.07
N GLU A 101 -11.87 -9.49 1.94
CA GLU A 101 -11.47 -10.76 1.31
C GLU A 101 -10.29 -10.60 0.34
N LEU A 102 -9.75 -9.39 0.16
CA LEU A 102 -8.57 -9.17 -0.68
C LEU A 102 -7.40 -10.01 -0.16
N GLY A 103 -6.61 -10.58 -1.08
CA GLY A 103 -5.44 -11.42 -0.79
C GLY A 103 -4.25 -10.73 -0.15
N VAL A 104 -4.48 -9.95 0.91
CA VAL A 104 -3.47 -9.22 1.70
C VAL A 104 -3.77 -9.39 3.18
N LYS A 105 -2.76 -9.75 3.97
CA LYS A 105 -2.90 -9.89 5.43
C LYS A 105 -1.64 -9.44 6.16
N ALA A 106 -1.84 -8.91 7.35
CA ALA A 106 -0.78 -8.73 8.34
C ALA A 106 -0.60 -10.05 9.08
N ILE A 107 0.59 -10.66 8.99
CA ILE A 107 0.96 -11.81 9.81
C ILE A 107 1.22 -11.35 11.26
N ASP A 108 1.87 -10.20 11.37
CA ASP A 108 2.09 -9.42 12.58
C ASP A 108 2.28 -7.94 12.18
N ASP A 109 2.55 -7.06 13.14
CA ASP A 109 2.68 -5.62 12.92
C ASP A 109 3.76 -5.23 11.90
N HIS A 110 4.75 -6.09 11.66
CA HIS A 110 5.91 -5.82 10.81
C HIS A 110 6.04 -6.80 9.65
N THR A 111 5.05 -7.68 9.43
CA THR A 111 5.09 -8.69 8.38
C THR A 111 3.81 -8.67 7.57
N LEU A 112 3.90 -8.24 6.31
CA LEU A 112 2.79 -8.22 5.36
C LEU A 112 2.93 -9.39 4.39
N GLU A 113 1.89 -10.20 4.24
CA GLU A 113 1.80 -11.25 3.22
C GLU A 113 0.77 -10.86 2.15
N VAL A 114 1.16 -11.04 0.88
CA VAL A 114 0.30 -10.84 -0.28
C VAL A 114 0.22 -12.13 -1.08
N THR A 115 -1.00 -12.60 -1.34
CA THR A 115 -1.26 -13.78 -2.16
C THR A 115 -1.84 -13.39 -3.51
N LEU A 116 -1.23 -13.90 -4.58
CA LEU A 116 -1.59 -13.66 -5.97
C LEU A 116 -2.25 -14.92 -6.56
N SER A 117 -3.21 -14.73 -7.47
CA SER A 117 -3.92 -15.83 -8.13
C SER A 117 -3.03 -16.58 -9.12
N GLU A 118 -1.99 -15.94 -9.65
CA GLU A 118 -0.99 -16.49 -10.56
C GLU A 118 0.44 -16.01 -10.25
N PRO A 119 1.50 -16.69 -10.75
CA PRO A 119 2.88 -16.22 -10.59
C PRO A 119 3.11 -14.87 -11.28
N VAL A 120 3.51 -13.86 -10.52
CA VAL A 120 3.84 -12.52 -11.05
C VAL A 120 5.26 -12.12 -10.65
N PRO A 121 6.30 -12.49 -11.44
CA PRO A 121 7.71 -12.24 -11.07
C PRO A 121 8.06 -10.76 -10.91
N TYR A 122 7.27 -9.88 -11.50
CA TYR A 122 7.46 -8.43 -11.45
C TYR A 122 6.61 -7.72 -10.39
N PHE A 123 5.87 -8.45 -9.53
CA PHE A 123 4.92 -7.87 -8.57
C PHE A 123 5.53 -6.75 -7.72
N TYR A 124 6.72 -6.96 -7.18
CA TYR A 124 7.42 -5.95 -6.36
C TYR A 124 7.65 -4.61 -7.10
N LYS A 125 7.75 -4.63 -8.44
CA LYS A 125 7.94 -3.40 -9.23
C LYS A 125 6.68 -2.53 -9.25
N LEU A 126 5.49 -3.11 -9.03
CA LEU A 126 4.24 -2.36 -8.95
C LEU A 126 4.14 -1.55 -7.65
N LEU A 127 4.85 -1.99 -6.61
CA LEU A 127 4.73 -1.45 -5.24
C LEU A 127 5.40 -0.10 -5.04
N VAL A 128 6.10 0.43 -6.06
CA VAL A 128 6.63 1.80 -6.08
C VAL A 128 5.58 2.84 -6.48
N ASN A 129 4.39 2.40 -6.91
CA ASN A 129 3.32 3.29 -7.30
C ASN A 129 2.66 3.92 -6.06
N PRO A 130 2.45 5.24 -6.02
CA PRO A 130 1.81 5.90 -4.88
C PRO A 130 0.41 5.39 -4.51
N ALA A 131 -0.32 4.78 -5.46
CA ALA A 131 -1.60 4.13 -5.16
C ALA A 131 -1.45 2.97 -4.15
N MET A 132 -0.26 2.37 -4.05
CA MET A 132 0.05 1.26 -3.15
C MET A 132 0.62 1.73 -1.80
N SER A 133 0.77 3.05 -1.58
CA SER A 133 1.22 3.60 -0.30
C SER A 133 0.14 3.47 0.79
N PRO A 134 0.53 3.37 2.07
CA PRO A 134 -0.43 3.29 3.16
C PRO A 134 -1.06 4.68 3.40
N VAL A 135 -2.27 4.66 3.95
CA VAL A 135 -2.98 5.83 4.46
C VAL A 135 -3.36 5.61 5.92
N TYR A 136 -3.34 6.69 6.71
CA TYR A 136 -3.58 6.60 8.15
C TYR A 136 -5.09 6.52 8.46
N LYS A 137 -5.56 5.30 8.75
CA LYS A 137 -6.98 4.99 9.00
C LYS A 137 -7.66 5.94 10.00
N PRO A 138 -7.09 6.26 11.17
CA PRO A 138 -7.78 7.12 12.14
C PRO A 138 -8.07 8.53 11.62
N ALA A 139 -7.21 9.11 10.77
CA ALA A 139 -7.49 10.41 10.15
C ALA A 139 -8.63 10.33 9.14
N ILE A 140 -8.68 9.25 8.35
CA ILE A 140 -9.76 9.05 7.37
C ILE A 140 -11.10 8.85 8.06
N GLU A 141 -11.16 8.00 9.10
CA GLU A 141 -12.39 7.78 9.85
C GLU A 141 -12.88 9.04 10.58
N LYS A 142 -11.96 9.85 11.09
CA LYS A 142 -12.28 11.08 11.81
C LYS A 142 -12.71 12.23 10.91
N PHE A 143 -12.04 12.41 9.77
CA PHE A 143 -12.17 13.61 8.95
C PHE A 143 -12.85 13.37 7.59
N GLY A 144 -13.10 12.11 7.21
CA GLY A 144 -13.70 11.75 5.94
C GLY A 144 -12.93 12.36 4.77
N GLU A 145 -13.62 12.99 3.82
CA GLU A 145 -13.02 13.66 2.66
C GLU A 145 -12.00 14.76 3.03
N LYS A 146 -12.08 15.32 4.24
CA LYS A 146 -11.18 16.39 4.69
C LYS A 146 -9.87 15.88 5.30
N TRP A 147 -9.63 14.57 5.30
CA TRP A 147 -8.43 13.98 5.90
C TRP A 147 -7.12 14.49 5.28
N THR A 148 -7.15 14.96 4.03
CA THR A 148 -5.97 15.52 3.34
C THR A 148 -5.74 17.00 3.61
N GLN A 149 -6.65 17.70 4.31
CA GLN A 149 -6.47 19.12 4.60
C GLN A 149 -5.31 19.34 5.60
N PRO A 150 -4.60 20.49 5.51
CA PRO A 150 -3.62 20.88 6.51
C PRO A 150 -4.21 20.83 7.93
N GLY A 151 -3.47 20.25 8.87
CA GLY A 151 -3.93 20.03 10.25
C GLY A 151 -4.67 18.71 10.48
N ASN A 152 -5.15 18.04 9.42
CA ASN A 152 -5.79 16.72 9.51
C ASN A 152 -4.89 15.60 8.96
N ILE A 153 -4.10 15.90 7.93
CA ILE A 153 -3.30 14.91 7.20
C ILE A 153 -2.20 14.32 8.08
N VAL A 154 -2.06 13.00 8.00
CA VAL A 154 -0.98 12.24 8.64
C VAL A 154 -0.26 11.46 7.54
N THR A 155 1.06 11.54 7.52
CA THR A 155 1.96 11.15 6.43
C THR A 155 3.06 10.25 6.95
N ASN A 156 3.69 9.41 6.12
CA ASN A 156 4.78 8.52 6.56
C ASN A 156 6.06 8.64 5.73
N ALA A 157 6.09 9.52 4.73
CA ALA A 157 7.33 9.78 4.00
C ALA A 157 8.40 10.32 4.93
N ARG A 158 9.62 9.80 4.79
CA ARG A 158 10.80 10.34 5.45
C ARG A 158 11.06 11.73 4.88
N ILE A 159 11.03 12.75 5.74
CA ILE A 159 11.61 14.05 5.38
C ILE A 159 13.12 13.82 5.31
N LEU A 160 13.68 13.91 4.10
CA LEU A 160 15.13 13.88 3.85
C LEU A 160 15.78 15.19 4.30
#